data_AF-A0A4Q3TQW6-F1
#
_entry.id   AF-A0A4Q3TQW6-F1
#
_cell.length_a   1.000
_cell.length_b   1.000
_cell.length_c   1.000
_cell.angle_alpha   90.00
_cell.angle_beta   90.00
_cell.angle_gamma   90.00
#
_symmetry.space_group_name_H-M   'P 1'
#
loop_
_entity.id
_entity.type
_entity.pdbx_description
1 polymer ?
#
loop_
_entity_poly.entity_id
_entity_poly.type
_entity_poly.pdbx_seq_one_letter_code
_entity_poly.pdbx_strand_id
1 'polypeptide(L)'
;MTDDKASKSQLPAELRRVLPMLGLLFALLAIWLGWSGVQQWRDARLAADTEQARDSILASAEQSLATQLKTLSDRVASAPVQAAAKIGDNATVAAAIAEGWKDAGKVQVLPGELEAAYAAPAEFGFSKLALLEAALNENKAIARVVRDGNQSKLGLAAPVGTAVAYVPVPLPLLTGSFDQGGIPAQGYVALRQGGYTIRESGSAALAGGAEALARPVGKSGLRVVAATPDGIDGPMGLGAVSSLVVALLCGLLAVAALLVARGKVNFKLRSKGGIAADDGEPTLGQTLQREPLPSVASRANNEGSDNDVEAGIPNTSRPIEVDPGIFRAYDIRGVVGTTLSAEVAERIGEAIGSVMEDQGLVDIVV
;
A
#
# COMPACT_ATOMS: atom_id res chain seq x y z
N MET A 1 62.78 -7.56 -45.90
CA MET A 1 62.00 -7.07 -44.73
C MET A 1 60.66 -6.53 -45.23
N THR A 2 59.57 -6.91 -44.57
CA THR A 2 58.22 -6.39 -44.83
C THR A 2 57.87 -5.34 -43.77
N ASP A 3 57.69 -4.09 -44.18
CA ASP A 3 57.18 -3.02 -43.29
C ASP A 3 55.66 -3.15 -43.15
N ASP A 4 55.22 -3.91 -42.14
CA ASP A 4 53.80 -4.09 -41.83
C ASP A 4 53.24 -2.87 -41.07
N LYS A 5 52.78 -1.88 -41.84
CA LYS A 5 52.39 -0.56 -41.34
C LYS A 5 50.97 -0.59 -40.75
N ALA A 6 50.87 -1.04 -39.51
CA ALA A 6 49.63 -1.21 -38.75
C ALA A 6 48.60 -0.08 -38.99
N SER A 7 47.52 -0.43 -39.71
CA SER A 7 46.41 0.48 -39.98
C SER A 7 45.70 0.86 -38.68
N LYS A 8 45.84 2.12 -38.27
CA LYS A 8 45.09 2.68 -37.13
C LYS A 8 43.64 2.80 -37.56
N SER A 9 42.75 2.00 -36.99
CA SER A 9 41.30 2.13 -37.17
C SER A 9 40.82 3.49 -36.64
N GLN A 10 40.72 4.46 -37.54
CA GLN A 10 40.13 5.76 -37.24
C GLN A 10 38.62 5.59 -37.17
N LEU A 11 38.02 5.98 -36.05
CA LEU A 11 36.56 6.15 -35.96
C LEU A 11 36.14 7.13 -37.07
N PRO A 12 35.09 6.84 -37.86
CA PRO A 12 34.68 7.70 -38.97
C PRO A 12 34.38 9.12 -38.47
N ALA A 13 34.76 10.13 -39.25
CA ALA A 13 34.76 11.53 -38.82
C ALA A 13 33.39 12.01 -38.31
N GLU A 14 32.31 11.55 -38.96
CA GLU A 14 30.91 11.73 -38.54
C GLU A 14 30.68 11.31 -37.08
N LEU A 15 31.08 10.09 -36.70
CA LEU A 15 30.87 9.55 -35.36
C LEU A 15 31.61 10.38 -34.29
N ARG A 16 32.76 10.95 -34.66
CA ARG A 16 33.55 11.85 -33.79
C ARG A 16 32.87 13.22 -33.57
N ARG A 17 32.00 13.64 -34.49
CA ARG A 17 31.19 14.89 -34.41
C ARG A 17 29.92 14.70 -33.58
N VAL A 18 29.30 13.52 -33.63
CA VAL A 18 28.08 13.19 -32.87
C VAL A 18 28.39 12.83 -31.41
N LEU A 19 29.55 12.24 -31.12
CA LEU A 19 29.98 11.86 -29.77
C LEU A 19 29.82 12.94 -28.66
N PRO A 20 30.18 14.23 -28.85
CA PRO A 20 29.95 15.26 -27.83
C PRO A 20 28.47 15.59 -27.62
N MET A 21 27.61 15.51 -28.64
CA MET A 21 26.16 15.68 -28.49
C MET A 21 25.55 14.51 -27.70
N LEU A 22 25.99 13.29 -27.99
CA LEU A 22 25.59 12.10 -27.24
C LEU A 22 26.05 12.17 -25.77
N GLY A 23 27.28 12.66 -25.53
CA GLY A 23 27.79 12.90 -24.18
C GLY A 23 26.99 13.96 -23.40
N LEU A 24 26.55 15.03 -24.07
CA LEU A 24 25.68 16.05 -23.48
C LEU A 24 24.29 15.50 -23.15
N LEU A 25 23.69 14.71 -24.06
CA LEU A 25 22.42 14.03 -23.83
C LEU A 25 22.48 13.09 -22.62
N PHE A 26 23.52 12.25 -22.53
CA PHE A 26 23.71 11.37 -21.38
C PHE A 26 23.98 12.13 -20.08
N ALA A 27 24.65 13.29 -20.12
CA ALA A 27 24.83 14.14 -18.95
C ALA A 27 23.50 14.74 -18.46
N LEU A 28 22.64 15.21 -19.36
CA LEU A 28 21.31 15.72 -19.02
C LEU A 28 20.42 14.61 -18.44
N LEU A 29 20.41 13.42 -19.06
CA LEU A 29 19.71 12.24 -18.53
C LEU A 29 20.22 11.85 -17.15
N ALA A 30 21.55 11.82 -16.93
CA ALA A 30 22.14 11.51 -15.63
C ALA A 30 21.75 12.52 -14.54
N ILE A 31 21.70 13.83 -14.86
CA ILE A 31 21.25 14.86 -13.92
C ILE A 31 19.77 14.69 -13.58
N TRP A 32 18.91 14.46 -14.59
CA TRP A 32 17.47 14.29 -14.38
C TRP A 32 17.14 13.01 -13.59
N LEU A 33 17.67 11.86 -14.01
CA LEU A 33 17.52 10.57 -13.32
C LEU A 33 18.09 10.64 -11.91
N GLY A 34 19.26 11.24 -11.74
CA GLY A 34 19.91 11.43 -10.43
C GLY A 34 19.06 12.28 -9.48
N TRP A 35 18.51 13.40 -9.96
CA TRP A 35 17.59 14.23 -9.19
C TRP A 35 16.31 13.49 -8.82
N SER A 36 15.68 12.79 -9.77
CA SER A 36 14.47 12.00 -9.49
C SER A 36 14.71 10.87 -8.48
N GLY A 37 15.87 10.19 -8.55
CA GLY A 37 16.22 9.14 -7.62
C GLY A 37 16.48 9.66 -6.21
N VAL A 38 17.07 10.86 -6.08
CA VAL A 38 17.22 11.55 -4.78
C VAL A 38 15.88 11.97 -4.19
N GLN A 39 14.93 12.45 -4.99
CA GLN A 39 13.59 12.80 -4.50
C GLN A 39 12.82 11.56 -4.05
N GLN A 40 12.71 10.53 -4.90
CA GLN A 40 12.07 9.26 -4.53
C GLN A 40 12.70 8.62 -3.27
N TRP A 41 14.01 8.74 -3.08
CA TRP A 41 14.69 8.26 -1.88
C TRP A 41 14.33 9.06 -0.62
N ARG A 42 14.04 10.36 -0.75
CA ARG A 42 13.51 11.19 0.35
C ARG A 42 12.06 10.84 0.66
N ASP A 43 11.24 10.61 -0.36
CA ASP A 43 9.83 10.23 -0.21
C ASP A 43 9.71 8.83 0.43
N ALA A 44 10.52 7.87 -0.03
CA ALA A 44 10.61 6.53 0.57
C ALA A 44 11.11 6.56 2.03
N ARG A 45 12.00 7.50 2.38
CA ARG A 45 12.39 7.75 3.78
C ARG A 45 11.25 8.32 4.59
N LEU A 46 10.54 9.32 4.08
CA LEU A 46 9.36 9.90 4.74
C LEU A 46 8.28 8.84 5.00
N ALA A 47 8.05 7.93 4.04
CA ALA A 47 7.17 6.77 4.20
C ALA A 47 7.65 5.85 5.32
N ALA A 48 8.91 5.39 5.27
CA ALA A 48 9.48 4.51 6.30
C ALA A 48 9.48 5.15 7.70
N ASP A 49 9.84 6.44 7.81
CA ASP A 49 9.83 7.19 9.07
C ASP A 49 8.39 7.32 9.62
N THR A 50 7.39 7.53 8.76
CA THR A 50 5.97 7.64 9.15
C THR A 50 5.38 6.28 9.57
N GLU A 51 5.74 5.19 8.87
CA GLU A 51 5.36 3.83 9.27
C GLU A 51 6.03 3.41 10.59
N GLN A 52 7.30 3.73 10.79
CA GLN A 52 8.00 3.49 12.04
C GLN A 52 7.38 4.30 13.19
N ALA A 53 6.98 5.55 12.94
CA ALA A 53 6.24 6.36 13.89
C ALA A 53 4.89 5.71 14.24
N ARG A 54 4.09 5.29 13.24
CA ARG A 54 2.84 4.54 13.44
C ARG A 54 3.05 3.29 14.30
N ASP A 55 4.04 2.48 13.97
CA ASP A 55 4.26 1.18 14.61
C ASP A 55 4.80 1.32 16.05
N SER A 56 5.62 2.34 16.32
CA SER A 56 6.05 2.67 17.69
C SER A 56 4.89 3.20 18.56
N ILE A 57 3.99 4.01 18.00
CA ILE A 57 2.77 4.50 18.66
C ILE A 57 1.81 3.34 18.91
N LEU A 58 1.63 2.44 17.95
CA LEU A 58 0.84 1.22 18.08
C LEU A 58 1.37 0.35 19.21
N ALA A 59 2.65 0.00 19.20
CA ALA A 59 3.27 -0.83 20.24
C ALA A 59 3.15 -0.19 21.64
N SER A 60 3.36 1.13 21.75
CA SER A 60 3.18 1.86 23.00
C SER A 60 1.72 1.84 23.48
N ALA A 61 0.75 2.05 22.58
CA ALA A 61 -0.67 2.02 22.92
C ALA A 61 -1.13 0.62 23.34
N GLU A 62 -0.70 -0.43 22.64
CA GLU A 62 -0.97 -1.82 23.00
C GLU A 62 -0.36 -2.20 24.36
N GLN A 63 0.89 -1.82 24.61
CA GLN A 63 1.55 -2.09 25.88
C GLN A 63 0.86 -1.36 27.04
N SER A 64 0.56 -0.06 26.90
CA SER A 64 -0.20 0.69 27.90
C SER A 64 -1.56 0.04 28.17
N LEU A 65 -2.32 -0.28 27.12
CA LEU A 65 -3.65 -0.87 27.23
C LEU A 65 -3.60 -2.26 27.89
N ALA A 66 -2.65 -3.10 27.52
CA ALA A 66 -2.43 -4.41 28.15
C ALA A 66 -2.06 -4.29 29.63
N THR A 67 -1.22 -3.33 30.01
CA THR A 67 -0.87 -3.07 31.42
C THR A 67 -2.06 -2.58 32.23
N GLN A 68 -2.89 -1.67 31.70
CA GLN A 68 -4.09 -1.19 32.38
C GLN A 68 -5.15 -2.31 32.52
N LEU A 69 -5.38 -3.10 31.46
CA LEU A 69 -6.30 -4.24 31.51
C LEU A 69 -5.85 -5.31 32.52
N LYS A 70 -4.56 -5.65 32.53
CA LYS A 70 -4.00 -6.59 33.51
C LYS A 70 -4.12 -6.06 34.94
N THR A 71 -3.83 -4.77 35.15
CA THR A 71 -3.98 -4.13 36.47
C THR A 71 -5.44 -4.21 36.95
N LEU A 72 -6.41 -4.00 36.06
CA LEU A 72 -7.83 -4.15 36.38
C LEU A 72 -8.21 -5.61 36.67
N SER A 73 -7.78 -6.58 35.85
CA SER A 73 -8.09 -8.00 36.08
C SER A 73 -7.50 -8.52 37.38
N ASP A 74 -6.26 -8.16 37.69
CA ASP A 74 -5.56 -8.58 38.91
C ASP A 74 -6.21 -7.96 40.16
N ARG A 75 -6.67 -6.71 40.07
CA ARG A 75 -7.46 -6.03 41.13
C ARG A 75 -8.85 -6.66 41.31
N VAL A 76 -9.57 -6.96 40.23
CA VAL A 76 -10.89 -7.62 40.27
C VAL A 76 -10.80 -9.05 40.78
N ALA A 77 -9.71 -9.77 40.50
CA ALA A 77 -9.44 -11.10 41.03
C ALA A 77 -9.01 -11.10 42.51
N SER A 78 -8.72 -9.94 43.10
CA SER A 78 -8.25 -9.84 44.49
C SER A 78 -9.30 -10.29 45.51
N ALA A 79 -8.83 -10.94 46.59
CA ALA A 79 -9.68 -11.41 47.68
C ALA A 79 -10.63 -10.35 48.28
N PRO A 80 -10.21 -9.08 48.57
CA PRO A 80 -11.14 -8.08 49.11
C PRO A 80 -12.25 -7.70 48.11
N VAL A 81 -11.93 -7.58 46.82
CA VAL A 81 -12.93 -7.28 45.78
C VAL A 81 -13.93 -8.44 45.62
N GLN A 82 -13.44 -9.68 45.57
CA GLN A 82 -14.29 -10.87 45.48
C GLN A 82 -15.15 -11.09 46.73
N ALA A 83 -14.67 -10.71 47.92
CA ALA A 83 -15.45 -10.76 49.15
C ALA A 83 -16.57 -9.72 49.15
N ALA A 84 -16.26 -8.45 48.82
CA ALA A 84 -17.27 -7.39 48.75
C ALA A 84 -18.31 -7.63 47.64
N ALA A 85 -17.90 -8.19 46.50
CA ALA A 85 -18.78 -8.55 45.40
C ALA A 85 -19.82 -9.62 45.79
N LYS A 86 -19.43 -10.62 46.61
CA LYS A 86 -20.37 -11.64 47.14
C LYS A 86 -21.40 -11.07 48.12
N ILE A 87 -21.09 -9.94 48.77
CA ILE A 87 -21.98 -9.24 49.70
C ILE A 87 -22.89 -8.26 48.94
N GLY A 88 -22.58 -7.94 47.67
CA GLY A 88 -23.30 -6.95 46.87
C GLY A 88 -22.94 -5.50 47.20
N ASP A 89 -21.86 -5.26 47.95
CA ASP A 89 -21.43 -3.92 48.33
C ASP A 89 -20.60 -3.26 47.22
N ASN A 90 -21.31 -2.66 46.26
CA ASN A 90 -20.75 -1.93 45.13
C ASN A 90 -19.84 -0.76 45.56
N ALA A 91 -20.05 -0.15 46.72
CA ALA A 91 -19.24 0.97 47.20
C ALA A 91 -17.88 0.47 47.71
N THR A 92 -17.87 -0.61 48.50
CA THR A 92 -16.63 -1.24 48.97
C THR A 92 -15.84 -1.88 47.83
N VAL A 93 -16.50 -2.49 46.83
CA VAL A 93 -15.84 -2.94 45.59
C VAL A 93 -15.16 -1.77 44.87
N ALA A 94 -15.84 -0.63 44.70
CA ALA A 94 -15.27 0.54 44.03
C ALA A 94 -14.04 1.10 44.77
N ALA A 95 -14.11 1.16 46.11
CA ALA A 95 -13.01 1.62 46.95
C ALA A 95 -11.79 0.69 46.86
N ALA A 96 -11.98 -0.62 46.96
CA ALA A 96 -10.90 -1.61 46.86
C ALA A 96 -10.24 -1.62 45.46
N ILE A 97 -11.01 -1.39 44.39
CA ILE A 97 -10.43 -1.26 43.03
C ILE A 97 -9.64 0.05 42.88
N ALA A 98 -10.07 1.15 43.51
CA ALA A 98 -9.37 2.43 43.47
C ALA A 98 -8.08 2.47 44.34
N GLU A 99 -7.96 1.60 45.34
CA GLU A 99 -6.91 1.68 46.36
C GLU A 99 -5.49 1.63 45.76
N GLY A 100 -4.72 2.70 45.95
CA GLY A 100 -3.36 2.83 45.42
C GLY A 100 -3.24 3.01 43.89
N TRP A 101 -4.33 3.15 43.14
CA TRP A 101 -4.29 3.41 41.69
C TRP A 101 -4.30 4.92 41.42
N LYS A 102 -3.11 5.52 41.34
CA LYS A 102 -2.95 6.98 41.18
C LYS A 102 -3.55 7.54 39.89
N ASP A 103 -3.56 6.74 38.82
CA ASP A 103 -4.10 7.11 37.52
C ASP A 103 -5.59 6.76 37.35
N ALA A 104 -6.24 6.16 38.35
CA ALA A 104 -7.69 5.94 38.32
C ALA A 104 -8.43 7.23 38.72
N GLY A 105 -9.38 7.64 37.88
CA GLY A 105 -10.41 8.59 38.28
C GLY A 105 -11.46 7.94 39.18
N LYS A 106 -12.66 8.55 39.25
CA LYS A 106 -13.76 8.07 40.11
C LYS A 106 -14.29 6.72 39.63
N VAL A 107 -13.76 5.64 40.21
CA VAL A 107 -14.25 4.26 40.05
C VAL A 107 -15.73 4.18 40.42
N GLN A 108 -16.50 3.48 39.60
CA GLN A 108 -17.93 3.25 39.79
C GLN A 108 -18.21 1.76 39.60
N VAL A 109 -19.06 1.18 40.44
CA VAL A 109 -19.55 -0.20 40.26
C VAL A 109 -21.04 -0.11 40.01
N LEU A 110 -21.48 -0.67 38.90
CA LEU A 110 -22.82 -0.55 38.35
C LEU A 110 -23.47 -1.95 38.30
N PRO A 111 -24.79 -2.08 38.51
CA PRO A 111 -25.47 -3.36 38.37
C PRO A 111 -25.39 -3.86 36.91
N GLY A 112 -25.26 -5.17 36.71
CA GLY A 112 -25.12 -5.78 35.38
C GLY A 112 -26.30 -5.53 34.44
N GLU A 113 -27.51 -5.36 34.97
CA GLU A 113 -28.71 -5.02 34.19
C GLU A 113 -28.65 -3.62 33.57
N LEU A 114 -27.80 -2.71 34.08
CA LEU A 114 -27.60 -1.34 33.60
C LEU A 114 -28.90 -0.50 33.42
N GLU A 115 -30.01 -0.89 34.06
CA GLU A 115 -31.35 -0.30 33.87
C GLU A 115 -31.35 1.24 34.05
N ALA A 116 -30.69 1.75 35.08
CA ALA A 116 -30.53 3.18 35.32
C ALA A 116 -29.69 3.92 34.24
N ALA A 117 -28.80 3.22 33.54
CA ALA A 117 -28.03 3.77 32.42
C ALA A 117 -28.87 3.80 31.12
N TYR A 118 -29.74 2.81 30.90
CA TYR A 118 -30.71 2.81 29.80
C TYR A 118 -31.87 3.80 30.02
N ALA A 119 -32.19 4.16 31.26
CA ALA A 119 -33.22 5.15 31.57
C ALA A 119 -32.82 6.57 31.14
N ALA A 120 -31.53 6.91 31.17
CA ALA A 120 -31.00 8.23 30.80
C ALA A 120 -29.67 8.14 30.01
N PRO A 121 -29.66 7.52 28.82
CA PRO A 121 -28.42 7.18 28.10
C PRO A 121 -27.69 8.41 27.55
N ALA A 122 -28.40 9.52 27.34
CA ALA A 122 -27.82 10.79 26.95
C ALA A 122 -27.00 11.45 28.08
N GLU A 123 -27.44 11.31 29.34
CA GLU A 123 -26.72 11.81 30.52
C GLU A 123 -25.61 10.85 30.96
N PHE A 124 -25.86 9.54 30.85
CA PHE A 124 -24.90 8.50 31.20
C PHE A 124 -23.75 8.36 30.17
N GLY A 125 -24.03 8.70 28.91
CA GLY A 125 -23.10 8.67 27.79
C GLY A 125 -23.09 7.33 27.04
N PHE A 126 -23.57 7.33 25.78
CA PHE A 126 -23.64 6.14 24.91
C PHE A 126 -22.32 5.35 24.83
N SER A 127 -21.17 6.04 24.72
CA SER A 127 -19.85 5.38 24.66
C SER A 127 -19.46 4.66 25.95
N LYS A 128 -19.96 5.13 27.12
CA LYS A 128 -19.76 4.46 28.42
C LYS A 128 -20.64 3.22 28.50
N LEU A 129 -21.91 3.34 28.10
CA LEU A 129 -22.87 2.24 28.10
C LEU A 129 -22.38 1.08 27.20
N ALA A 130 -22.00 1.38 25.95
CA ALA A 130 -21.48 0.40 25.00
C ALA A 130 -20.15 -0.27 25.42
N LEU A 131 -19.39 0.34 26.34
CA LEU A 131 -18.22 -0.28 26.97
C LEU A 131 -18.64 -1.27 28.09
N LEU A 132 -19.68 -0.96 28.86
CA LEU A 132 -20.15 -1.83 29.94
C LEU A 132 -20.88 -3.06 29.38
N GLU A 133 -21.73 -2.88 28.37
CA GLU A 133 -22.36 -3.97 27.60
C GLU A 133 -21.30 -4.92 27.04
N ALA A 134 -20.27 -4.39 26.38
CA ALA A 134 -19.22 -5.23 25.79
C ALA A 134 -18.40 -5.97 26.87
N ALA A 135 -18.18 -5.39 28.05
CA ALA A 135 -17.48 -6.05 29.15
C ALA A 135 -18.29 -7.22 29.74
N LEU A 136 -19.62 -7.08 29.83
CA LEU A 136 -20.55 -8.15 30.20
C LEU A 136 -20.60 -9.24 29.13
N ASN A 137 -20.81 -8.86 27.86
CA ASN A 137 -20.98 -9.79 26.74
C ASN A 137 -19.70 -10.61 26.46
N GLU A 138 -18.52 -9.99 26.55
CA GLU A 138 -17.24 -10.71 26.41
C GLU A 138 -16.79 -11.40 27.71
N ASN A 139 -17.46 -11.10 28.84
CA ASN A 139 -17.13 -11.50 30.21
C ASN A 139 -15.63 -11.29 30.56
N LYS A 140 -15.08 -10.14 30.16
CA LYS A 140 -13.64 -9.81 30.23
C LYS A 140 -13.42 -8.35 30.55
N ALA A 141 -12.23 -8.05 31.08
CA ALA A 141 -11.74 -6.68 31.18
C ALA A 141 -11.47 -6.13 29.77
N ILE A 142 -12.14 -5.04 29.41
CA ILE A 142 -11.98 -4.35 28.12
C ILE A 142 -11.80 -2.84 28.30
N ALA A 143 -11.21 -2.21 27.29
CA ALA A 143 -10.81 -0.81 27.31
C ALA A 143 -11.28 -0.11 26.02
N ARG A 144 -11.94 1.04 26.14
CA ARG A 144 -12.31 1.93 25.03
C ARG A 144 -12.17 3.39 25.44
N VAL A 145 -11.89 4.27 24.50
CA VAL A 145 -12.03 5.70 24.73
C VAL A 145 -13.52 6.04 24.83
N VAL A 146 -13.89 6.67 25.94
CA VAL A 146 -15.25 7.05 26.32
C VAL A 146 -15.29 8.57 26.42
N ARG A 147 -16.37 9.17 25.90
CA ARG A 147 -16.65 10.59 26.07
C ARG A 147 -17.51 10.78 27.32
N ASP A 148 -16.95 11.44 28.32
CA ASP A 148 -17.56 11.78 29.59
C ASP A 148 -17.86 13.28 29.58
N GLY A 149 -19.07 13.64 29.16
CA GLY A 149 -19.46 15.02 28.85
C GLY A 149 -18.65 15.60 27.68
N ASN A 150 -17.81 16.61 27.97
CA ASN A 150 -16.97 17.25 26.94
C ASN A 150 -15.50 16.80 26.98
N GLN A 151 -15.16 15.75 27.73
CA GLN A 151 -13.80 15.22 27.84
C GLN A 151 -13.72 13.76 27.39
N SER A 152 -12.74 13.44 26.55
CA SER A 152 -12.39 12.06 26.18
C SER A 152 -11.46 11.45 27.22
N LYS A 153 -11.82 10.28 27.75
CA LYS A 153 -11.06 9.53 28.76
C LYS A 153 -10.94 8.07 28.32
N LEU A 154 -9.92 7.34 28.80
CA LEU A 154 -9.89 5.89 28.61
C LEU A 154 -10.83 5.25 29.65
N GLY A 155 -11.95 4.69 29.20
CA GLY A 155 -12.79 3.86 30.05
C GLY A 155 -12.26 2.43 30.06
N LEU A 156 -12.00 1.89 31.25
CA LEU A 156 -11.81 0.46 31.47
C LEU A 156 -13.08 -0.09 32.12
N ALA A 157 -13.53 -1.26 31.67
CA ALA A 157 -14.66 -1.96 32.26
C ALA A 157 -14.33 -3.44 32.47
N ALA A 158 -14.76 -4.01 33.60
CA ALA A 158 -14.61 -5.44 33.89
C ALA A 158 -15.82 -5.96 34.70
N PRO A 159 -16.28 -7.19 34.42
CA PRO A 159 -17.33 -7.84 35.21
C PRO A 159 -16.82 -8.22 36.61
N VAL A 160 -17.65 -8.01 37.63
CA VAL A 160 -17.39 -8.31 39.03
C VAL A 160 -18.63 -8.98 39.63
N GLY A 161 -18.72 -10.30 39.49
CA GLY A 161 -19.91 -11.07 39.89
C GLY A 161 -21.11 -10.71 39.00
N THR A 162 -22.17 -10.15 39.59
CA THR A 162 -23.37 -9.66 38.90
C THR A 162 -23.33 -8.15 38.59
N ALA A 163 -22.19 -7.49 38.87
CA ALA A 163 -21.96 -6.06 38.65
C ALA A 163 -20.84 -5.82 37.61
N VAL A 164 -20.69 -4.58 37.16
CA VAL A 164 -19.60 -4.14 36.29
C VAL A 164 -18.84 -3.01 36.97
N ALA A 165 -17.53 -3.17 37.12
CA ALA A 165 -16.65 -2.09 37.54
C ALA A 165 -16.27 -1.23 36.32
N TYR A 166 -16.44 0.09 36.45
CA TYR A 166 -16.00 1.12 35.52
C TYR A 166 -14.88 1.95 36.15
N VAL A 167 -13.73 2.01 35.48
CA VAL A 167 -12.56 2.80 35.89
C VAL A 167 -12.21 3.78 34.76
N PRO A 168 -12.47 5.09 34.90
CA PRO A 168 -11.98 6.08 33.97
C PRO A 168 -10.51 6.39 34.25
N VAL A 169 -9.68 6.42 33.20
CA VAL A 169 -8.22 6.64 33.26
C VAL A 169 -7.85 7.78 32.29
N PRO A 170 -6.84 8.61 32.61
CA PRO A 170 -6.37 9.69 31.74
C PRO A 170 -5.99 9.21 30.33
N LEU A 171 -6.53 9.89 29.31
CA LEU A 171 -6.20 9.67 27.92
C LEU A 171 -4.69 9.76 27.58
N PRO A 172 -3.88 10.62 28.23
CA PRO A 172 -2.43 10.67 28.03
C PRO A 172 -1.68 9.34 28.22
N LEU A 173 -2.22 8.35 28.95
CA LEU A 173 -1.58 7.03 29.04
C LEU A 173 -1.59 6.25 27.72
N LEU A 174 -2.49 6.60 26.79
CA LEU A 174 -2.51 6.08 25.41
C LEU A 174 -1.90 7.06 24.41
N THR A 175 -2.07 8.37 24.62
CA THR A 175 -1.66 9.38 23.62
C THR A 175 -0.29 9.99 23.87
N GLY A 176 0.37 9.74 25.00
CA GLY A 176 1.66 10.34 25.35
C GLY A 176 2.82 9.97 24.42
N SER A 177 2.69 8.91 23.63
CA SER A 177 3.64 8.55 22.56
C SER A 177 3.64 9.56 21.41
N PHE A 178 2.51 10.23 21.14
CA PHE A 178 2.42 11.27 20.10
C PHE A 178 3.26 12.52 20.44
N ASP A 179 3.49 12.77 21.73
CA ASP A 179 4.20 13.95 22.21
C ASP A 179 5.73 13.77 22.20
N GLN A 180 6.24 12.57 21.87
CA GLN A 180 7.68 12.26 21.84
C GLN A 180 8.40 12.71 20.54
N GLY A 181 7.73 13.42 19.65
CA GLY A 181 8.36 14.12 18.52
C GLY A 181 8.86 13.24 17.36
N GLY A 182 8.51 11.94 17.34
CA GLY A 182 8.93 11.00 16.29
C GLY A 182 8.12 11.05 14.98
N ILE A 183 7.14 11.95 14.85
CA ILE A 183 6.21 11.99 13.72
C ILE A 183 6.68 13.04 12.70
N PRO A 184 6.98 12.68 11.44
CA PRO A 184 7.38 13.65 10.43
C PRO A 184 6.28 14.68 10.15
N ALA A 185 6.61 15.97 10.12
CA ALA A 185 5.64 17.05 9.90
C ALA A 185 4.92 16.99 8.53
N GLN A 186 5.51 16.30 7.55
CA GLN A 186 4.93 16.06 6.23
C GLN A 186 4.08 14.78 6.16
N GLY A 187 4.27 13.83 7.08
CA GLY A 187 3.39 12.68 7.24
C GLY A 187 2.19 13.01 8.11
N TYR A 188 1.33 12.03 8.34
CA TYR A 188 0.20 12.10 9.26
C TYR A 188 0.09 10.79 10.02
N VAL A 189 -0.10 10.87 11.34
CA VAL A 189 -0.42 9.71 12.19
C VAL A 189 -1.52 10.12 13.17
N ALA A 190 -2.53 9.28 13.34
CA ALA A 190 -3.61 9.52 14.30
C ALA A 190 -4.11 8.24 14.97
N LEU A 191 -4.60 8.37 16.19
CA LEU A 191 -5.35 7.33 16.91
C LEU A 191 -6.85 7.57 16.69
N ARG A 192 -7.55 6.58 16.15
CA ARG A 192 -9.00 6.62 15.88
C ARG A 192 -9.74 5.50 16.62
N GLN A 193 -11.01 5.75 16.93
CA GLN A 193 -11.96 4.73 17.38
C GLN A 193 -13.27 4.90 16.61
N GLY A 194 -13.61 3.91 15.79
CA GLY A 194 -14.67 4.07 14.79
C GLY A 194 -14.39 5.29 13.90
N GLY A 195 -15.39 6.15 13.70
CA GLY A 195 -15.25 7.40 12.93
C GLY A 195 -14.66 8.60 13.69
N TYR A 196 -14.20 8.45 14.94
CA TYR A 196 -13.70 9.56 15.76
C TYR A 196 -12.17 9.56 15.90
N THR A 197 -11.54 10.69 15.59
CA THR A 197 -10.11 10.95 15.85
C THR A 197 -9.89 11.40 17.29
N ILE A 198 -9.09 10.63 18.04
CA ILE A 198 -8.80 10.85 19.46
C ILE A 198 -7.60 11.78 19.62
N ARG A 199 -6.55 11.55 18.84
CA ARG A 199 -5.32 12.33 18.78
C ARG A 199 -4.78 12.23 17.36
N GLU A 200 -4.32 13.33 16.82
CA GLU A 200 -3.64 13.40 15.52
C GLU A 200 -2.36 14.20 15.64
N SER A 201 -1.44 13.97 14.71
CA SER A 201 -0.19 14.71 14.56
C SER A 201 0.30 14.63 13.12
N GLY A 202 1.02 15.66 12.67
CA GLY A 202 1.40 15.86 11.28
C GLY A 202 0.33 16.59 10.46
N SER A 203 0.27 16.29 9.16
CA SER A 203 -0.55 17.03 8.19
C SER A 203 -2.00 16.52 8.14
N ALA A 204 -2.94 17.28 8.70
CA ALA A 204 -4.37 16.95 8.68
C ALA A 204 -4.98 16.85 7.25
N ALA A 205 -4.31 17.39 6.23
CA ALA A 205 -4.72 17.23 4.83
C ALA A 205 -4.71 15.75 4.36
N LEU A 206 -3.85 14.92 4.97
CA LEU A 206 -3.72 13.49 4.65
C LEU A 206 -4.72 12.61 5.42
N ALA A 207 -5.56 13.19 6.29
CA ALA A 207 -6.46 12.46 7.18
C ALA A 207 -7.49 11.59 6.46
N GLY A 208 -7.84 11.92 5.20
CA GLY A 208 -8.77 11.13 4.38
C GLY A 208 -8.17 9.79 3.93
N GLY A 209 -6.94 9.80 3.39
CA GLY A 209 -6.26 8.60 2.91
C GLY A 209 -5.68 7.70 4.02
N ALA A 210 -5.59 8.20 5.25
CA ALA A 210 -4.87 7.54 6.34
C ALA A 210 -5.41 6.15 6.76
N GLU A 211 -6.65 5.82 6.38
CA GLU A 211 -7.21 4.49 6.64
C GLU A 211 -6.52 3.38 5.83
N ALA A 212 -5.87 3.70 4.70
CA ALA A 212 -5.15 2.72 3.89
C ALA A 212 -3.99 2.03 4.64
N LEU A 213 -3.34 2.74 5.58
CA LEU A 213 -2.25 2.21 6.41
C LEU A 213 -2.68 1.96 7.87
N ALA A 214 -3.99 1.82 8.12
CA ALA A 214 -4.56 1.59 9.44
C ALA A 214 -4.11 0.25 10.06
N ARG A 215 -3.77 0.28 11.35
CA ARG A 215 -3.43 -0.92 12.14
C ARG A 215 -4.24 -0.94 13.44
N PRO A 216 -4.96 -2.05 13.75
CA PRO A 216 -5.76 -2.15 14.97
C PRO A 216 -4.88 -2.28 16.22
N VAL A 217 -5.30 -1.65 17.33
CA VAL A 217 -4.65 -1.72 18.65
C VAL A 217 -5.28 -2.87 19.44
N GLY A 218 -4.74 -4.08 19.27
CA GLY A 218 -5.33 -5.31 19.81
C GLY A 218 -6.81 -5.49 19.44
N LYS A 219 -7.64 -5.74 20.46
CA LYS A 219 -9.10 -5.96 20.31
C LYS A 219 -9.96 -4.80 20.84
N SER A 220 -9.35 -3.66 21.13
CA SER A 220 -10.03 -2.51 21.77
C SER A 220 -11.02 -1.76 20.86
N GLY A 221 -10.92 -1.96 19.53
CA GLY A 221 -11.62 -1.14 18.53
C GLY A 221 -10.93 0.20 18.24
N LEU A 222 -9.78 0.46 18.87
CA LEU A 222 -8.87 1.53 18.48
C LEU A 222 -8.03 1.09 17.27
N ARG A 223 -7.67 2.04 16.41
CA ARG A 223 -6.72 1.86 15.31
C ARG A 223 -5.78 3.05 15.19
N VAL A 224 -4.51 2.79 14.90
CA VAL A 224 -3.55 3.83 14.51
C VAL A 224 -3.57 3.92 12.99
N VAL A 225 -3.94 5.08 12.48
CA VAL A 225 -3.97 5.40 11.04
C VAL A 225 -2.73 6.20 10.68
N ALA A 226 -2.24 6.05 9.46
CA ALA A 226 -1.08 6.78 8.97
C ALA A 226 -1.23 7.13 7.48
N ALA A 227 -0.65 8.24 7.05
CA ALA A 227 -0.55 8.60 5.65
C ALA A 227 0.74 9.39 5.39
N THR A 228 1.25 9.26 4.18
CA THR A 228 2.25 10.16 3.61
C THR A 228 1.67 10.87 2.39
N PRO A 229 2.27 12.00 1.96
CA PRO A 229 1.95 12.59 0.67
C PRO A 229 2.23 11.58 -0.45
N ASP A 230 1.47 11.65 -1.53
CA ASP A 230 1.72 10.84 -2.72
C ASP A 230 3.10 11.19 -3.30
N GLY A 231 3.97 10.18 -3.40
CA GLY A 231 5.32 10.33 -3.93
C GLY A 231 5.30 10.54 -5.44
N ILE A 232 6.35 11.17 -5.97
CA ILE A 232 6.51 11.31 -7.42
C ILE A 232 7.01 9.98 -7.99
N ASP A 233 6.18 9.33 -8.81
CA ASP A 233 6.58 8.13 -9.55
C ASP A 233 7.86 8.37 -10.37
N GLY A 234 8.76 7.39 -10.31
CA GLY A 234 10.04 7.49 -10.99
C GLY A 234 9.90 7.52 -12.51
N PRO A 235 10.82 8.19 -13.23
CA PRO A 235 10.80 8.20 -14.69
C PRO A 235 10.82 6.77 -15.24
N MET A 236 9.82 6.45 -16.06
CA MET A 236 9.56 5.10 -16.59
C MET A 236 9.30 4.01 -15.51
N GLY A 237 8.70 4.38 -14.37
CA GLY A 237 8.42 3.45 -13.27
C GLY A 237 9.66 2.99 -12.50
N LEU A 238 10.81 3.64 -12.71
CA LEU A 238 12.07 3.27 -12.06
C LEU A 238 12.17 3.85 -10.66
N GLY A 239 11.99 3.00 -9.65
CA GLY A 239 12.20 3.32 -8.24
C GLY A 239 13.56 3.95 -7.92
N ALA A 240 13.71 4.48 -6.70
CA ALA A 240 14.86 5.31 -6.29
C ALA A 240 16.23 4.66 -6.58
N VAL A 241 16.38 3.36 -6.33
CA VAL A 241 17.66 2.65 -6.53
C VAL A 241 17.97 2.43 -8.01
N SER A 242 16.99 2.02 -8.82
CA SER A 242 17.21 1.75 -10.24
C SER A 242 17.43 3.04 -11.03
N SER A 243 16.69 4.11 -10.74
CA SER A 243 16.93 5.44 -11.33
C SER A 243 18.33 5.99 -11.03
N LEU A 244 18.83 5.83 -9.79
CA LEU A 244 20.21 6.20 -9.44
C LEU A 244 21.27 5.34 -10.16
N VAL A 245 21.04 4.04 -10.33
CA VAL A 245 21.96 3.15 -11.08
C VAL A 245 22.01 3.54 -12.55
N VAL A 246 20.86 3.80 -13.19
CA VAL A 246 20.81 4.27 -14.59
C VAL A 246 21.46 5.65 -14.72
N ALA A 247 21.23 6.57 -13.78
CA ALA A 247 21.91 7.87 -13.74
C ALA A 247 23.43 7.74 -13.72
N LEU A 248 23.97 6.83 -12.89
CA LEU A 248 25.40 6.56 -12.78
C LEU A 248 25.96 5.94 -14.07
N LEU A 249 25.24 4.99 -14.68
CA LEU A 249 25.62 4.40 -15.97
C LEU A 249 25.63 5.46 -17.09
N CYS A 250 24.62 6.32 -17.19
CA CYS A 250 24.59 7.44 -18.13
C CYS A 250 25.73 8.43 -17.87
N GLY A 251 26.05 8.73 -16.60
CA GLY A 251 27.20 9.58 -16.23
C GLY A 251 28.53 8.98 -16.68
N LEU A 252 28.75 7.68 -16.47
CA LEU A 252 29.95 6.97 -16.95
C LEU A 252 30.03 6.95 -18.49
N LEU A 253 28.93 6.73 -19.19
CA LEU A 253 28.86 6.79 -20.65
C LEU A 253 29.14 8.21 -21.19
N ALA A 254 28.62 9.25 -20.53
CA ALA A 254 28.91 10.65 -20.87
C ALA A 254 30.41 10.96 -20.73
N VAL A 255 31.03 10.54 -19.63
CA VAL A 255 32.48 10.71 -19.39
C VAL A 255 33.30 9.91 -20.42
N ALA A 256 32.92 8.67 -20.71
CA ALA A 256 33.59 7.85 -21.72
C ALA A 256 33.51 8.47 -23.13
N ALA A 257 32.33 8.94 -23.55
CA ALA A 257 32.12 9.63 -24.81
C ALA A 257 32.98 10.90 -24.91
N LEU A 258 33.05 11.70 -23.84
CA LEU A 258 33.89 12.90 -23.78
C LEU A 258 35.40 12.59 -23.79
N LEU A 259 35.84 11.49 -23.17
CA LEU A 259 37.24 11.05 -23.16
C LEU A 259 37.70 10.53 -24.53
N VAL A 260 36.83 9.80 -25.25
CA VAL A 260 37.06 9.36 -26.63
C VAL A 260 37.03 10.56 -27.59
N ALA A 261 36.07 11.48 -27.44
CA ALA A 261 36.00 12.71 -28.24
C ALA A 261 37.25 13.58 -28.08
N ARG A 262 37.75 13.73 -26.84
CA ARG A 262 39.01 14.42 -26.52
C ARG A 262 40.29 13.64 -26.89
N GLY A 263 40.16 12.45 -27.50
CA GLY A 263 41.30 11.66 -27.98
C GLY A 263 42.21 11.11 -26.87
N LYS A 264 41.76 11.10 -25.61
CA LYS A 264 42.55 10.61 -24.47
C LYS A 264 42.46 9.09 -24.28
N VAL A 265 41.51 8.43 -24.93
CA VAL A 265 41.29 6.99 -24.83
C VAL A 265 41.06 6.41 -26.22
N ASN A 266 42.04 5.67 -26.73
CA ASN A 266 41.87 4.87 -27.95
C ASN A 266 41.20 3.54 -27.57
N PHE A 267 39.87 3.50 -27.63
CA PHE A 267 39.16 2.23 -27.70
C PHE A 267 39.58 1.53 -29.00
N LYS A 268 40.52 0.59 -28.89
CA LYS A 268 40.64 -0.49 -29.88
C LYS A 268 39.34 -1.27 -29.77
N LEU A 269 38.34 -0.91 -30.58
CA LEU A 269 37.25 -1.83 -30.87
C LEU A 269 37.92 -3.13 -31.30
N ARG A 270 37.85 -4.16 -30.45
CA ARG A 270 38.00 -5.52 -30.91
C ARG A 270 36.85 -5.69 -31.88
N SER A 271 37.15 -5.52 -33.18
CA SER A 271 36.41 -6.16 -34.24
C SER A 271 36.35 -7.62 -33.84
N LYS A 272 35.21 -8.03 -33.27
CA LYS A 272 34.89 -9.43 -33.04
C LYS A 272 34.96 -10.01 -34.43
N GLY A 273 35.92 -10.92 -34.65
CA GLY A 273 36.43 -11.24 -35.98
C GLY A 273 35.29 -11.45 -36.95
N GLY A 274 35.42 -10.90 -38.16
CA GLY A 274 34.39 -11.00 -39.17
C GLY A 274 33.96 -12.45 -39.31
N ILE A 275 32.74 -12.75 -38.89
CA ILE A 275 31.98 -13.81 -39.53
C ILE A 275 31.92 -13.33 -40.98
N ALA A 276 32.57 -14.06 -41.88
CA ALA A 276 32.39 -13.82 -43.30
C ALA A 276 30.89 -13.93 -43.56
N ALA A 277 30.26 -12.80 -43.90
CA ALA A 277 29.00 -12.86 -44.59
C ALA A 277 29.32 -13.55 -45.91
N ASP A 278 28.80 -14.75 -46.08
CA ASP A 278 28.78 -15.41 -47.36
C ASP A 278 27.81 -14.61 -48.23
N ASP A 279 28.36 -13.77 -49.13
CA ASP A 279 27.61 -12.98 -50.10
C ASP A 279 27.03 -13.91 -51.20
N GLY A 280 26.18 -14.85 -50.77
CA GLY A 280 25.73 -16.01 -51.56
C GLY A 280 24.23 -16.11 -51.80
N GLU A 281 23.38 -15.39 -51.05
CA GLU A 281 21.91 -15.43 -51.23
C GLU A 281 21.35 -14.07 -51.72
N PRO A 282 20.79 -14.00 -52.94
CA PRO A 282 20.25 -12.77 -53.48
C PRO A 282 18.96 -12.38 -52.77
N THR A 283 18.88 -11.12 -52.31
CA THR A 283 17.67 -10.60 -51.67
C THR A 283 16.50 -10.51 -52.66
N LEU A 284 15.28 -10.62 -52.15
CA LEU A 284 14.03 -10.76 -52.92
C LEU A 284 13.77 -9.63 -53.94
N GLY A 285 14.36 -8.44 -53.74
CA GLY A 285 14.30 -7.34 -54.70
C GLY A 285 15.21 -7.49 -55.92
N GLN A 286 16.28 -8.29 -55.84
CA GLN A 286 17.23 -8.53 -56.93
C GLN A 286 16.81 -9.68 -57.85
N THR A 287 16.02 -10.65 -57.37
CA THR A 287 15.44 -11.70 -58.21
C THR A 287 14.34 -11.14 -59.12
N LEU A 288 13.47 -10.27 -58.59
CA LEU A 288 12.40 -9.58 -59.34
C LEU A 288 12.88 -8.69 -60.50
N GLN A 289 14.15 -8.28 -60.52
CA GLN A 289 14.72 -7.46 -61.60
C GLN A 289 15.44 -8.26 -62.69
N ARG A 290 15.65 -9.57 -62.49
CA ARG A 290 16.51 -10.38 -63.37
C ARG A 290 15.77 -11.28 -64.35
N GLU A 291 14.45 -11.41 -64.22
CA GLU A 291 13.65 -12.31 -65.05
C GLU A 291 12.60 -11.56 -65.89
N PRO A 292 12.73 -11.53 -67.23
CA PRO A 292 11.70 -10.98 -68.10
C PRO A 292 10.52 -11.95 -68.20
N LEU A 293 9.33 -11.46 -67.88
CA LEU A 293 8.06 -12.21 -67.89
C LEU A 293 7.80 -12.91 -69.26
N PRO A 294 7.57 -14.23 -69.29
CA PRO A 294 6.89 -14.88 -70.40
C PRO A 294 5.39 -14.55 -70.34
N SER A 295 4.81 -14.18 -71.48
CA SER A 295 3.39 -13.79 -71.58
C SER A 295 2.44 -14.99 -71.58
N VAL A 296 1.47 -14.96 -70.66
CA VAL A 296 0.10 -15.56 -70.69
C VAL A 296 -0.20 -16.78 -71.59
N ALA A 297 -0.76 -17.81 -70.96
CA ALA A 297 -1.88 -18.57 -71.53
C ALA A 297 -2.94 -18.85 -70.44
N SER A 298 -4.21 -18.56 -70.72
CA SER A 298 -5.34 -18.74 -69.79
C SER A 298 -5.91 -20.16 -69.83
N ARG A 299 -6.42 -20.68 -68.70
CA ARG A 299 -7.88 -20.93 -68.53
C ARG A 299 -8.32 -21.57 -67.19
N ALA A 300 -9.40 -20.99 -66.66
CA ALA A 300 -10.62 -21.64 -66.14
C ALA A 300 -10.67 -22.36 -64.77
N ASN A 301 -11.53 -21.78 -63.91
CA ASN A 301 -12.62 -22.41 -63.14
C ASN A 301 -12.33 -23.34 -61.94
N ASN A 302 -12.50 -22.81 -60.72
CA ASN A 302 -13.73 -22.93 -59.89
C ASN A 302 -13.50 -22.06 -58.62
N GLU A 303 -14.30 -21.03 -58.34
CA GLU A 303 -15.62 -21.07 -57.66
C GLU A 303 -15.59 -21.73 -56.27
N GLY A 304 -15.85 -20.92 -55.21
CA GLY A 304 -15.71 -21.35 -53.82
C GLY A 304 -16.08 -20.34 -52.71
N SER A 305 -17.01 -19.41 -52.98
CA SER A 305 -17.77 -18.61 -51.97
C SER A 305 -17.03 -17.63 -51.02
N ASP A 306 -17.09 -16.33 -51.33
CA ASP A 306 -17.88 -15.30 -50.62
C ASP A 306 -18.65 -15.76 -49.35
N ASN A 307 -18.89 -15.00 -48.28
CA ASN A 307 -18.56 -13.62 -47.83
C ASN A 307 -18.95 -13.55 -46.31
N ASP A 308 -18.84 -12.47 -45.52
CA ASP A 308 -18.48 -11.05 -45.76
C ASP A 308 -17.81 -10.45 -44.50
N VAL A 309 -17.58 -9.13 -44.47
CA VAL A 309 -17.28 -8.33 -43.26
C VAL A 309 -18.38 -7.27 -43.09
N GLU A 310 -19.14 -7.32 -41.99
CA GLU A 310 -20.08 -6.23 -41.65
C GLU A 310 -20.07 -5.90 -40.14
N ALA A 311 -20.16 -4.60 -39.85
CA ALA A 311 -20.19 -4.05 -38.51
C ALA A 311 -21.64 -3.87 -38.03
N GLY A 312 -21.95 -4.33 -36.81
CA GLY A 312 -23.28 -4.20 -36.22
C GLY A 312 -23.23 -4.07 -34.69
N ILE A 313 -23.96 -3.09 -34.16
CA ILE A 313 -24.11 -2.82 -32.72
C ILE A 313 -25.21 -3.74 -32.13
N PRO A 314 -25.36 -3.78 -30.80
CA PRO A 314 -24.97 -4.90 -29.96
C PRO A 314 -26.00 -6.07 -30.00
N ASN A 315 -25.50 -7.31 -30.08
CA ASN A 315 -26.37 -8.48 -29.92
C ASN A 315 -26.76 -8.69 -28.45
N THR A 316 -28.07 -8.71 -28.20
CA THR A 316 -28.65 -9.05 -26.90
C THR A 316 -28.25 -10.47 -26.48
N SER A 317 -27.44 -10.56 -25.41
CA SER A 317 -27.42 -11.63 -24.42
C SER A 317 -27.67 -13.06 -24.94
N ARG A 318 -26.68 -13.63 -25.65
CA ARG A 318 -26.45 -15.08 -25.58
C ARG A 318 -25.93 -15.40 -24.17
N PRO A 319 -26.36 -16.50 -23.52
CA PRO A 319 -25.75 -16.94 -22.28
C PRO A 319 -24.28 -17.29 -22.52
N ILE A 320 -23.37 -16.50 -21.95
CA ILE A 320 -21.94 -16.80 -21.95
C ILE A 320 -21.71 -17.84 -20.86
N GLU A 321 -21.48 -19.08 -21.26
CA GLU A 321 -21.20 -20.18 -20.33
C GLU A 321 -19.75 -20.06 -19.84
N VAL A 322 -19.58 -19.73 -18.56
CA VAL A 322 -18.27 -19.59 -17.91
C VAL A 322 -17.90 -20.93 -17.26
N ASP A 323 -16.79 -21.53 -17.69
CA ASP A 323 -16.27 -22.77 -17.11
C ASP A 323 -15.91 -22.56 -15.62
N PRO A 324 -16.57 -23.23 -14.65
CA PRO A 324 -16.24 -23.10 -13.23
C PRO A 324 -14.79 -23.47 -12.91
N GLY A 325 -14.13 -24.26 -13.75
CA GLY A 325 -12.73 -24.66 -13.63
C GLY A 325 -11.74 -23.50 -13.73
N ILE A 326 -12.12 -22.31 -14.19
CA ILE A 326 -11.22 -21.14 -14.19
C ILE A 326 -11.05 -20.52 -12.79
N PHE A 327 -12.03 -20.70 -11.90
CA PHE A 327 -12.00 -20.16 -10.55
C PHE A 327 -11.18 -21.08 -9.64
N ARG A 328 -10.02 -20.60 -9.19
CA ARG A 328 -9.13 -21.30 -8.25
C ARG A 328 -9.33 -20.73 -6.84
N ALA A 329 -8.70 -21.36 -5.84
CA ALA A 329 -8.84 -20.97 -4.44
C ALA A 329 -8.38 -19.53 -4.13
N TYR A 330 -7.54 -18.93 -4.99
CA TYR A 330 -6.92 -17.62 -4.76
C TYR A 330 -6.92 -16.68 -5.98
N ASP A 331 -7.25 -17.17 -7.18
CA ASP A 331 -7.20 -16.41 -8.43
C ASP A 331 -8.07 -17.03 -9.54
N ILE A 332 -8.19 -16.34 -10.67
CA ILE A 332 -8.86 -16.82 -11.88
C ILE A 332 -7.80 -17.12 -12.95
N ARG A 333 -7.78 -18.34 -13.48
CA ARG A 333 -6.81 -18.78 -14.50
C ARG A 333 -7.45 -19.69 -15.54
N GLY A 334 -7.29 -19.34 -16.82
CA GLY A 334 -7.74 -20.13 -17.96
C GLY A 334 -6.74 -20.10 -19.13
N VAL A 335 -7.08 -20.80 -20.21
CA VAL A 335 -6.32 -20.80 -21.47
C VAL A 335 -7.02 -19.88 -22.46
N VAL A 336 -6.28 -18.88 -22.96
CA VAL A 336 -6.80 -17.89 -23.92
C VAL A 336 -7.29 -18.58 -25.19
N GLY A 337 -8.52 -18.29 -25.61
CA GLY A 337 -9.15 -18.92 -26.76
C GLY A 337 -9.71 -20.32 -26.51
N THR A 338 -9.71 -20.81 -25.26
CA THR A 338 -10.35 -22.08 -24.89
C THR A 338 -11.26 -21.93 -23.68
N THR A 339 -10.72 -21.53 -22.51
CA THR A 339 -11.51 -21.29 -21.29
C THR A 339 -11.51 -19.83 -20.85
N LEU A 340 -10.71 -18.98 -21.50
CA LEU A 340 -10.72 -17.53 -21.31
C LEU A 340 -10.87 -16.82 -22.66
N SER A 341 -11.96 -16.09 -22.85
CA SER A 341 -12.26 -15.25 -24.02
C SER A 341 -12.45 -13.79 -23.60
N ALA A 342 -12.54 -12.87 -24.57
CA ALA A 342 -12.85 -11.47 -24.30
C ALA A 342 -14.21 -11.30 -23.58
N GLU A 343 -15.23 -12.04 -24.03
CA GLU A 343 -16.57 -12.05 -23.44
C GLU A 343 -16.56 -12.58 -21.99
N VAL A 344 -15.74 -13.60 -21.68
CA VAL A 344 -15.58 -14.10 -20.31
C VAL A 344 -14.84 -13.09 -19.43
N ALA A 345 -13.83 -12.40 -19.96
CA ALA A 345 -13.12 -11.35 -19.24
C ALA A 345 -14.02 -10.14 -18.92
N GLU A 346 -14.90 -9.76 -19.86
CA GLU A 346 -15.92 -8.72 -19.66
C GLU A 346 -16.88 -9.10 -18.52
N ARG A 347 -17.41 -10.33 -18.50
CA ARG A 347 -18.27 -10.82 -17.41
C ARG A 347 -17.57 -10.88 -16.04
N ILE A 348 -16.26 -11.19 -16.02
CA ILE A 348 -15.46 -11.12 -14.79
C ILE A 348 -15.33 -9.66 -14.32
N GLY A 349 -15.10 -8.73 -15.25
CA GLY A 349 -15.05 -7.29 -14.97
C GLY A 349 -16.36 -6.74 -14.40
N GLU A 350 -17.50 -7.05 -15.02
CA GLU A 350 -18.83 -6.71 -14.52
C GLU A 350 -19.06 -7.24 -13.10
N ALA A 351 -18.76 -8.53 -12.85
CA ALA A 351 -18.97 -9.16 -11.55
C ALA A 351 -18.10 -8.55 -10.44
N ILE A 352 -16.84 -8.19 -10.74
CA ILE A 352 -15.97 -7.47 -9.81
C ILE A 352 -16.50 -6.06 -9.57
N GLY A 353 -16.92 -5.37 -10.62
CA GLY A 353 -17.51 -4.02 -10.54
C GLY A 353 -18.73 -3.96 -9.62
N SER A 354 -19.69 -4.87 -9.78
CA SER A 354 -20.87 -4.95 -8.90
C SER A 354 -20.51 -5.20 -7.44
N VAL A 355 -19.53 -6.07 -7.17
CA VAL A 355 -19.05 -6.34 -5.79
C VAL A 355 -18.34 -5.12 -5.18
N MET A 356 -17.71 -4.27 -6.00
CA MET A 356 -17.10 -3.03 -5.56
C MET A 356 -18.12 -1.91 -5.35
N GLU A 357 -19.15 -1.82 -6.19
CA GLU A 357 -20.30 -0.92 -6.00
C GLU A 357 -21.04 -1.21 -4.69
N ASP A 358 -21.33 -2.50 -4.40
CA ASP A 358 -21.91 -2.97 -3.13
C ASP A 358 -21.06 -2.59 -1.89
N GLN A 359 -19.74 -2.42 -2.08
CA GLN A 359 -18.80 -2.01 -1.04
C GLN A 359 -18.55 -0.48 -1.00
N GLY A 360 -19.18 0.29 -1.89
CA GLY A 360 -19.00 1.73 -2.01
C GLY A 360 -17.63 2.16 -2.58
N LEU A 361 -16.97 1.26 -3.32
CA LEU A 361 -15.68 1.50 -3.96
C LEU A 361 -15.89 1.83 -5.45
N VAL A 362 -15.43 3.01 -5.88
CA VAL A 362 -15.67 3.54 -7.25
C VAL A 362 -14.46 3.49 -8.18
N ASP A 363 -13.26 3.20 -7.64
CA ASP A 363 -12.00 3.18 -8.39
C ASP A 363 -11.39 1.77 -8.39
N ILE A 364 -10.89 1.33 -9.55
CA ILE A 364 -10.23 0.03 -9.73
C ILE A 364 -8.90 0.26 -10.48
N VAL A 365 -7.81 -0.29 -9.95
CA VAL A 365 -6.50 -0.34 -10.64
C VAL A 365 -6.40 -1.68 -11.38
N VAL A 366 -6.02 -1.63 -12.66
CA VAL A 366 -5.94 -2.78 -13.59
C VAL A 366 -4.56 -2.86 -14.23
#